data_AF-A0A662WQB7-F1
#
_entry.id   AF-A0A662WQB7-F1
#
_cell.length_a   1.000
_cell.length_b   1.000
_cell.length_c   1.000
_cell.angle_alpha   90.00
_cell.angle_beta   90.00
_cell.angle_gamma   90.00
#
_symmetry.space_group_name_H-M   'P 1'
#
loop_
_entity.id
_entity.type
_entity.pdbx_description
1 polymer ?
#
loop_
_entity_poly.entity_id
_entity_poly.type
_entity_poly.pdbx_seq_one_letter_code
_entity_poly.pdbx_strand_id
1 'polypeptide(L)'
;MASSRFSRPSARHLLVAAVLLIALLTTGASAAKCTAKTSTAPTTTSPDLEVTIDDTTDVTTETPEATTAVTVDASEATTDAPEAEAEASTDVTTDAPEIEVSTDAPEATTATPTTATEETSAPTATESSTAASSSTETSTSTSSSVSSEAATFGDVTSADGECVVGNPNTYISTAYVDWVWENRMKTDVVAYKNWIFDQLVANNGSLTYCVRWDSNSTLAKTTASKFQDVLNRQFKAWNHWLVGYDCWPFEEVDVTIVGYAVREASMLDWSDDSLGTIYEGVLDTDGIPQCPDECYKHLGALASGVDTSSCAGEGFDMSMWLTEGLGGGYGYDWGQQVDWDNFLAQIDDEQLQILAHEIGHGFGLPDFYETTDKPADDFPACIMEAGASMTITDGDGWMLRRALENIKDRYSF
;
A
#
# COMPACT_ATOMS: atom_id res chain seq x y z
N MET A 1 22.33 -45.88 -58.34
CA MET A 1 21.60 -47.17 -58.35
C MET A 1 21.58 -47.72 -56.94
N ALA A 2 20.38 -48.11 -56.50
CA ALA A 2 20.03 -49.07 -55.44
C ALA A 2 20.49 -48.85 -53.99
N SER A 3 19.47 -48.53 -53.18
CA SER A 3 19.29 -48.71 -51.74
C SER A 3 19.35 -50.17 -51.26
N SER A 4 19.55 -50.38 -49.95
CA SER A 4 18.68 -51.29 -49.17
C SER A 4 18.72 -51.00 -47.66
N ARG A 5 17.50 -50.87 -47.10
CA ARG A 5 17.13 -50.75 -45.67
C ARG A 5 17.06 -52.12 -44.97
N PHE A 6 16.68 -52.05 -43.68
CA PHE A 6 15.98 -53.03 -42.79
C PHE A 6 16.89 -53.71 -41.74
N SER A 7 16.50 -53.94 -40.47
CA SER A 7 15.30 -53.63 -39.67
C SER A 7 15.61 -53.91 -38.18
N ARG A 8 14.87 -53.28 -37.23
CA ARG A 8 14.75 -53.71 -35.81
C ARG A 8 13.78 -54.90 -35.67
N PRO A 9 13.93 -55.73 -34.62
CA PRO A 9 12.90 -55.87 -33.56
C PRO A 9 13.57 -56.16 -32.17
N SER A 10 12.94 -56.29 -31.00
CA SER A 10 11.61 -56.04 -30.40
C SER A 10 11.78 -56.26 -28.88
N ALA A 11 10.87 -55.69 -28.10
CA ALA A 11 10.83 -55.67 -26.65
C ALA A 11 10.18 -56.92 -25.98
N ARG A 12 10.33 -56.96 -24.65
CA ARG A 12 9.39 -57.42 -23.59
C ARG A 12 9.60 -58.77 -22.85
N HIS A 13 9.92 -58.60 -21.55
CA HIS A 13 9.22 -59.07 -20.32
C HIS A 13 9.38 -60.53 -19.83
N LEU A 14 9.96 -60.68 -18.64
CA LEU A 14 9.73 -61.70 -17.60
C LEU A 14 10.50 -61.22 -16.33
N LEU A 15 10.12 -61.32 -15.07
CA LEU A 15 8.90 -61.62 -14.31
C LEU A 15 9.32 -61.43 -12.82
N VAL A 16 8.36 -61.04 -11.97
CA VAL A 16 8.42 -60.70 -10.54
C VAL A 16 8.86 -61.86 -9.63
N ALA A 17 9.62 -61.59 -8.54
CA ALA A 17 9.42 -62.15 -7.20
C ALA A 17 10.37 -61.55 -6.13
N ALA A 18 9.79 -61.15 -5.00
CA ALA A 18 10.40 -60.56 -3.80
C ALA A 18 10.95 -61.63 -2.83
N VAL A 19 11.93 -61.26 -1.96
CA VAL A 19 11.98 -61.53 -0.49
C VAL A 19 13.05 -60.63 0.17
N LEU A 20 12.66 -60.07 1.33
CA LEU A 20 13.39 -59.24 2.29
C LEU A 20 14.78 -59.74 2.72
N LEU A 21 15.69 -58.80 3.00
CA LEU A 21 16.53 -58.87 4.20
C LEU A 21 16.96 -57.49 4.71
N ILE A 22 16.75 -57.33 6.01
CA ILE A 22 17.02 -56.16 6.87
C ILE A 22 18.53 -56.05 7.15
N ALA A 23 19.10 -54.85 7.07
CA ALA A 23 20.12 -54.36 7.99
C ALA A 23 20.33 -52.85 7.83
N LEU A 24 20.05 -52.13 8.93
CA LEU A 24 20.34 -50.72 9.15
C LEU A 24 21.83 -50.42 8.96
N LEU A 25 22.15 -49.24 8.42
CA LEU A 25 23.20 -48.37 8.94
C LEU A 25 22.90 -46.92 8.54
N THR A 26 23.05 -46.07 9.54
CA THR A 26 22.61 -44.68 9.70
C THR A 26 23.60 -43.67 9.13
N THR A 27 23.10 -42.62 8.45
CA THR A 27 23.72 -41.29 8.43
C THR A 27 22.62 -40.25 8.57
N GLY A 28 22.62 -39.53 9.69
CA GLY A 28 21.65 -38.49 10.00
C GLY A 28 21.97 -37.19 9.28
N ALA A 29 20.93 -36.54 8.77
CA ALA A 29 20.89 -35.11 8.55
C ALA A 29 19.85 -34.56 9.53
N SER A 30 20.31 -33.71 10.45
CA SER A 30 19.52 -33.15 11.54
C SER A 30 18.75 -31.93 11.02
N ALA A 31 17.43 -32.09 10.81
CA ALA A 31 16.50 -30.97 10.72
C ALA A 31 16.17 -30.53 12.16
N ALA A 32 16.63 -29.35 12.56
CA ALA A 32 16.28 -28.77 13.84
C ALA A 32 14.81 -28.34 13.81
N LYS A 33 13.94 -29.16 14.41
CA LYS A 33 12.58 -28.78 14.78
C LYS A 33 12.63 -28.07 16.13
N CYS A 34 12.32 -26.78 16.16
CA CYS A 34 12.02 -26.08 17.41
C CYS A 34 10.64 -26.53 17.91
N THR A 35 10.62 -27.40 18.92
CA THR A 35 9.41 -27.72 19.69
C THR A 35 9.32 -26.81 20.91
N ALA A 36 8.20 -26.10 21.03
CA ALA A 36 7.84 -25.26 22.17
C ALA A 36 7.92 -26.04 23.49
N LYS A 37 8.60 -25.46 24.48
CA LYS A 37 8.70 -26.01 25.82
C LYS A 37 7.61 -25.41 26.70
N THR A 38 6.66 -26.25 27.08
CA THR A 38 5.66 -25.96 28.11
C THR A 38 6.37 -25.71 29.44
N SER A 39 6.22 -24.51 30.02
CA SER A 39 6.71 -24.20 31.37
C SER A 39 5.53 -24.04 32.31
N THR A 40 5.43 -24.97 33.24
CA THR A 40 4.47 -25.02 34.34
C THR A 40 4.77 -23.92 35.36
N ALA A 41 3.73 -23.21 35.79
CA ALA A 41 3.77 -22.17 36.82
C ALA A 41 4.15 -22.71 38.22
N PRO A 42 4.84 -21.93 39.06
CA PRO A 42 4.90 -22.18 40.50
C PRO A 42 3.88 -21.32 41.25
N THR A 43 3.00 -21.98 42.01
CA THR A 43 2.18 -21.38 43.07
C THR A 43 3.01 -21.26 44.34
N THR A 44 3.06 -20.07 44.98
CA THR A 44 3.07 -19.93 46.46
C THR A 44 2.88 -18.47 46.91
N THR A 45 1.74 -18.25 47.59
CA THR A 45 1.52 -17.54 48.87
C THR A 45 1.98 -16.09 49.10
N SER A 46 0.99 -15.21 49.28
CA SER A 46 1.09 -13.90 49.97
C SER A 46 1.48 -14.02 51.45
N PRO A 47 2.02 -12.93 52.02
CA PRO A 47 1.61 -12.47 53.34
C PRO A 47 1.02 -11.05 53.28
N ASP A 48 -0.12 -10.87 53.94
CA ASP A 48 -0.66 -9.57 54.36
C ASP A 48 0.33 -8.85 55.29
N LEU A 49 0.48 -7.54 55.10
CA LEU A 49 0.87 -6.61 56.15
C LEU A 49 0.22 -5.25 55.92
N GLU A 50 -0.50 -4.85 56.95
CA GLU A 50 -1.40 -3.70 57.08
C GLU A 50 -0.64 -2.42 57.50
N VAL A 51 -1.35 -1.28 57.43
CA VAL A 51 -1.13 0.04 58.08
C VAL A 51 -0.02 0.91 57.43
N THR A 52 -0.15 2.23 57.18
CA THR A 52 -0.94 3.31 57.80
C THR A 52 -0.98 4.52 56.86
N ILE A 53 -2.12 5.23 56.79
CA ILE A 53 -2.22 6.58 56.21
C ILE A 53 -1.76 7.58 57.27
N ASP A 54 -0.83 8.46 56.92
CA ASP A 54 -0.61 9.73 57.61
C ASP A 54 -0.62 10.86 56.58
N ASP A 55 -1.28 11.95 56.97
CA ASP A 55 -1.79 13.05 56.17
C ASP A 55 -0.91 14.30 56.43
N THR A 56 -1.00 15.26 55.52
CA THR A 56 -0.47 16.64 55.55
C THR A 56 1.02 16.86 55.19
N THR A 57 1.27 17.47 54.02
CA THR A 57 1.42 18.93 53.85
C THR A 57 1.37 19.36 52.36
N ASP A 58 0.34 20.13 52.06
CA ASP A 58 0.12 21.24 51.10
C ASP A 58 1.21 21.66 50.07
N VAL A 59 0.80 21.88 48.80
CA VAL A 59 0.94 23.13 47.98
C VAL A 59 0.81 22.88 46.45
N THR A 60 -0.30 23.41 45.89
CA THR A 60 -0.63 23.88 44.50
C THR A 60 -0.36 23.06 43.21
N THR A 61 -1.48 22.74 42.54
CA THR A 61 -1.84 22.88 41.11
C THR A 61 -0.76 23.22 40.07
N GLU A 62 -0.68 22.45 38.97
CA GLU A 62 -1.22 22.80 37.62
C GLU A 62 -1.16 21.59 36.66
N THR A 63 -2.22 21.41 35.87
CA THR A 63 -2.37 20.49 34.73
C THR A 63 -2.06 21.27 33.44
N PRO A 64 -1.37 20.72 32.42
CA PRO A 64 -1.46 21.28 31.09
C PRO A 64 -2.34 20.40 30.18
N GLU A 65 -3.39 21.05 29.67
CA GLU A 65 -4.18 20.66 28.51
C GLU A 65 -3.30 20.58 27.26
N ALA A 66 -3.55 19.58 26.41
CA ALA A 66 -2.96 19.48 25.08
C ALA A 66 -3.79 20.31 24.09
N THR A 67 -3.20 21.36 23.53
CA THR A 67 -3.75 22.15 22.43
C THR A 67 -2.93 21.95 21.16
N THR A 68 -3.62 21.45 20.13
CA THR A 68 -3.62 21.86 18.71
C THR A 68 -2.33 22.33 18.02
N ALA A 69 -2.03 21.63 16.91
CA ALA A 69 -1.63 22.12 15.59
C ALA A 69 -0.63 23.28 15.51
N VAL A 70 0.60 22.98 15.06
CA VAL A 70 1.59 23.96 14.61
C VAL A 70 1.65 23.94 13.09
N THR A 71 1.08 24.98 12.48
CA THR A 71 1.41 25.49 11.15
C THR A 71 2.84 26.03 11.15
N VAL A 72 3.61 25.65 10.13
CA VAL A 72 4.93 26.19 9.82
C VAL A 72 4.76 27.51 9.08
N ASP A 73 5.35 28.59 9.58
CA ASP A 73 5.59 29.81 8.81
C ASP A 73 7.09 30.12 8.82
N ALA A 74 7.62 30.38 7.63
CA ALA A 74 8.98 30.82 7.38
C ALA A 74 8.92 32.32 7.09
N SER A 75 9.57 33.12 7.94
CA SER A 75 9.77 34.54 7.69
C SER A 75 11.20 34.79 7.22
N GLU A 76 11.35 35.52 6.11
CA GLU A 76 12.42 36.51 5.99
C GLU A 76 11.85 37.88 5.57
N ALA A 77 12.34 38.87 6.32
CA ALA A 77 12.12 40.31 6.36
C ALA A 77 11.80 41.06 5.05
N THR A 78 10.90 42.06 5.15
CA THR A 78 11.27 43.47 4.92
C THR A 78 10.46 44.43 5.78
N THR A 79 11.12 45.53 6.10
CA THR A 79 10.91 46.63 7.05
C THR A 79 9.77 47.61 6.78
N ASP A 80 9.36 48.22 7.92
CA ASP A 80 8.84 49.57 8.15
C ASP A 80 7.31 49.87 8.16
N ALA A 81 6.92 50.38 9.34
CA ALA A 81 5.62 50.78 9.88
C ALA A 81 5.13 52.16 9.36
N PRO A 82 4.06 52.82 9.90
CA PRO A 82 3.10 52.38 10.93
C PRO A 82 1.61 52.65 10.61
N GLU A 83 0.77 52.01 11.44
CA GLU A 83 -0.64 52.30 11.72
C GLU A 83 -0.91 53.74 12.24
N ALA A 84 -2.13 54.21 11.97
CA ALA A 84 -3.00 55.05 12.81
C ALA A 84 -4.20 55.42 11.90
N GLU A 85 -5.47 55.38 12.24
CA GLU A 85 -6.24 55.40 13.49
C GLU A 85 -7.70 55.01 13.07
N ALA A 86 -8.37 54.12 13.78
CA ALA A 86 -9.35 54.41 14.85
C ALA A 86 -10.82 54.60 14.38
N GLU A 87 -11.67 53.74 14.97
CA GLU A 87 -13.01 54.02 15.50
C GLU A 87 -14.23 54.16 14.56
N ALA A 88 -15.03 53.09 14.57
CA ALA A 88 -16.40 53.03 15.11
C ALA A 88 -17.57 53.79 14.44
N SER A 89 -18.56 52.97 14.06
CA SER A 89 -19.98 53.07 14.47
C SER A 89 -21.03 53.64 13.49
N THR A 90 -22.00 52.76 13.22
CA THR A 90 -23.47 52.98 13.12
C THR A 90 -24.10 53.73 11.94
N ASP A 91 -24.75 52.92 11.08
CA ASP A 91 -26.21 52.83 10.85
C ASP A 91 -26.98 53.88 10.02
N VAL A 92 -27.79 53.33 9.09
CA VAL A 92 -29.11 53.80 8.58
C VAL A 92 -29.19 54.87 7.47
N THR A 93 -29.44 54.34 6.24
CA THR A 93 -30.66 54.55 5.40
C THR A 93 -30.79 55.71 4.39
N THR A 94 -31.10 55.30 3.15
CA THR A 94 -31.87 55.89 2.02
C THR A 94 -31.35 57.04 1.14
N ASP A 95 -31.37 56.72 -0.17
CA ASP A 95 -31.73 57.49 -1.38
C ASP A 95 -31.00 58.78 -1.78
N ALA A 96 -30.34 58.76 -2.96
CA ALA A 96 -30.72 59.43 -4.24
C ALA A 96 -29.48 59.52 -5.21
N PRO A 97 -29.53 60.11 -6.44
CA PRO A 97 -29.40 59.41 -7.73
C PRO A 97 -28.22 59.87 -8.66
N GLU A 98 -28.25 59.40 -9.93
CA GLU A 98 -27.48 59.71 -11.18
C GLU A 98 -26.31 58.76 -11.57
N ILE A 99 -26.41 57.85 -12.59
CA ILE A 99 -26.45 58.00 -14.09
C ILE A 99 -25.02 58.25 -14.67
N GLU A 100 -24.33 57.49 -15.55
CA GLU A 100 -24.54 56.36 -16.50
C GLU A 100 -23.26 55.48 -16.57
N VAL A 101 -23.21 54.23 -17.09
CA VAL A 101 -23.10 53.89 -18.52
C VAL A 101 -23.26 52.37 -18.76
N SER A 102 -24.14 52.08 -19.73
CA SER A 102 -24.24 50.96 -20.70
C SER A 102 -24.41 49.49 -20.25
N THR A 103 -25.62 49.02 -20.58
CA THR A 103 -26.16 47.67 -20.77
C THR A 103 -25.52 46.94 -21.98
N ASP A 104 -25.76 45.67 -22.34
CA ASP A 104 -26.87 44.75 -22.07
C ASP A 104 -26.49 43.30 -22.45
N ALA A 105 -27.17 42.32 -21.85
CA ALA A 105 -27.27 40.94 -22.32
C ALA A 105 -28.26 40.85 -23.53
N PRO A 106 -28.51 39.66 -24.12
CA PRO A 106 -29.73 38.96 -23.70
C PRO A 106 -29.76 37.42 -23.86
N GLU A 107 -30.82 36.85 -23.28
CA GLU A 107 -31.22 35.44 -23.21
C GLU A 107 -32.07 34.98 -24.42
N ALA A 108 -32.40 33.67 -24.42
CA ALA A 108 -32.86 32.74 -25.45
C ALA A 108 -34.18 33.01 -26.23
N THR A 109 -34.33 32.39 -27.42
CA THR A 109 -35.40 31.39 -27.74
C THR A 109 -35.25 30.68 -29.11
N THR A 110 -35.83 29.48 -29.16
CA THR A 110 -35.88 28.37 -30.13
C THR A 110 -36.53 28.65 -31.50
N ALA A 111 -36.05 28.00 -32.59
CA ALA A 111 -36.86 27.43 -33.69
C ALA A 111 -36.06 26.51 -34.65
N THR A 112 -36.66 25.38 -35.04
CA THR A 112 -36.21 24.31 -35.97
C THR A 112 -36.00 24.80 -37.42
N PRO A 113 -35.27 24.06 -38.29
CA PRO A 113 -35.97 23.19 -39.26
C PRO A 113 -35.26 21.90 -39.72
N THR A 114 -36.08 21.00 -40.26
CA THR A 114 -35.82 19.76 -41.02
C THR A 114 -35.23 20.03 -42.43
N THR A 115 -34.41 19.13 -42.99
CA THR A 115 -34.61 18.40 -44.30
C THR A 115 -33.34 17.66 -44.81
N ALA A 116 -33.47 16.33 -44.90
CA ALA A 116 -33.04 15.32 -45.90
C ALA A 116 -31.63 15.27 -46.56
N THR A 117 -30.94 14.15 -46.26
CA THR A 117 -30.47 13.03 -47.13
C THR A 117 -29.70 13.23 -48.45
N GLU A 118 -28.52 12.56 -48.57
CA GLU A 118 -28.09 11.62 -49.65
C GLU A 118 -26.67 11.09 -49.31
N GLU A 119 -26.50 9.81 -48.98
CA GLU A 119 -26.05 8.67 -49.81
C GLU A 119 -24.58 8.64 -50.29
N THR A 120 -23.84 7.68 -49.70
CA THR A 120 -23.07 6.59 -50.36
C THR A 120 -21.94 6.93 -51.35
N SER A 121 -20.70 6.56 -50.99
CA SER A 121 -19.85 5.55 -51.68
C SER A 121 -18.35 5.74 -51.40
N ALA A 122 -17.66 4.66 -51.02
CA ALA A 122 -16.21 4.53 -51.13
C ALA A 122 -15.79 4.30 -52.60
N PRO A 123 -14.53 4.60 -52.99
CA PRO A 123 -13.60 3.48 -53.21
C PRO A 123 -12.10 3.75 -52.94
N THR A 124 -11.44 2.68 -52.48
CA THR A 124 -10.12 2.09 -52.86
C THR A 124 -8.93 2.95 -53.35
N ALA A 125 -7.85 2.85 -52.57
CA ALA A 125 -6.40 2.80 -52.84
C ALA A 125 -5.79 3.23 -54.21
N THR A 126 -4.70 4.03 -54.14
CA THR A 126 -3.40 3.80 -54.82
C THR A 126 -2.31 4.75 -54.25
N GLU A 127 -1.08 4.23 -54.19
CA GLU A 127 0.18 4.78 -53.67
C GLU A 127 0.65 6.14 -54.25
N SER A 128 1.38 6.94 -53.43
CA SER A 128 2.76 7.36 -53.75
C SER A 128 3.44 8.10 -52.58
N SER A 129 4.52 7.49 -52.08
CA SER A 129 5.79 8.05 -51.60
C SER A 129 5.85 9.43 -50.90
N THR A 130 6.18 9.41 -49.61
CA THR A 130 7.21 10.31 -49.06
C THR A 130 7.93 9.62 -47.92
N ALA A 131 9.25 9.49 -48.04
CA ALA A 131 10.14 8.96 -47.02
C ALA A 131 10.30 9.98 -45.89
N ALA A 132 10.14 9.53 -44.64
CA ALA A 132 10.69 10.18 -43.47
C ALA A 132 11.16 9.08 -42.51
N SER A 133 12.47 9.01 -42.29
CA SER A 133 13.09 8.21 -41.25
C SER A 133 12.56 8.64 -39.88
N SER A 134 12.06 7.69 -39.10
CA SER A 134 12.07 7.80 -37.65
C SER A 134 12.35 6.42 -37.07
N SER A 135 13.41 6.36 -36.28
CA SER A 135 13.90 5.19 -35.58
C SER A 135 12.82 4.60 -34.66
N THR A 136 12.44 3.36 -34.95
CA THR A 136 11.61 2.56 -34.06
C THR A 136 12.50 2.00 -32.96
N GLU A 137 12.51 2.64 -31.79
CA GLU A 137 12.97 1.97 -30.57
C GLU A 137 11.89 0.96 -30.16
N THR A 138 12.23 -0.30 -30.37
CA THR A 138 11.45 -1.44 -29.91
C THR A 138 11.80 -1.63 -28.43
N SER A 139 11.01 -1.06 -27.53
CA SER A 139 11.06 -1.42 -26.11
C SER A 139 10.70 -2.89 -26.00
N THR A 140 11.73 -3.71 -25.81
CA THR A 140 11.56 -5.14 -25.57
C THR A 140 11.20 -5.29 -24.10
N SER A 141 9.90 -5.15 -23.79
CA SER A 141 9.36 -5.53 -22.50
C SER A 141 9.54 -7.03 -22.35
N THR A 142 10.62 -7.44 -21.70
CA THR A 142 10.78 -8.80 -21.22
C THR A 142 9.82 -8.93 -20.04
N SER A 143 8.59 -9.36 -20.31
CA SER A 143 7.69 -9.85 -19.28
C SER A 143 8.37 -11.08 -18.67
N SER A 144 9.12 -10.87 -17.60
CA SER A 144 9.61 -11.94 -16.73
C SER A 144 8.39 -12.57 -16.09
N SER A 145 7.93 -13.68 -16.65
CA SER A 145 6.96 -14.55 -16.01
C SER A 145 7.53 -14.96 -14.65
N VAL A 146 6.91 -14.50 -13.56
CA VAL A 146 7.32 -14.82 -12.20
C VAL A 146 7.03 -16.30 -11.95
N SER A 147 8.05 -17.14 -12.17
CA SER A 147 8.13 -18.43 -11.51
C SER A 147 8.35 -18.16 -10.02
N SER A 148 7.66 -18.89 -9.15
CA SER A 148 7.69 -18.78 -7.69
C SER A 148 9.05 -19.21 -7.09
N GLU A 149 10.14 -18.65 -7.57
CA GLU A 149 11.48 -18.79 -6.99
C GLU A 149 11.63 -17.74 -5.90
N ALA A 150 12.25 -18.10 -4.77
CA ALA A 150 12.49 -17.17 -3.67
C ALA A 150 13.37 -15.99 -4.11
N ALA A 151 13.16 -14.80 -3.53
CA ALA A 151 13.98 -13.63 -3.80
C ALA A 151 15.45 -13.92 -3.48
N THR A 152 16.37 -13.50 -4.35
CA THR A 152 17.81 -13.65 -4.12
C THR A 152 18.24 -12.93 -2.84
N PHE A 153 19.18 -13.51 -2.08
CA PHE A 153 19.82 -12.83 -0.94
C PHE A 153 21.07 -12.02 -1.34
N GLY A 154 21.35 -11.96 -2.65
CA GLY A 154 22.52 -11.27 -3.19
C GLY A 154 23.83 -11.81 -2.60
N ASP A 155 24.77 -10.92 -2.32
CA ASP A 155 26.01 -11.25 -1.62
C ASP A 155 25.75 -11.25 -0.11
N VAL A 156 25.61 -12.44 0.47
CA VAL A 156 25.34 -12.63 1.91
C VAL A 156 26.49 -12.07 2.75
N THR A 157 26.15 -11.23 3.72
CA THR A 157 27.09 -10.55 4.63
C THR A 157 26.98 -11.00 6.08
N SER A 158 25.84 -11.60 6.46
CA SER A 158 25.64 -12.19 7.79
C SER A 158 26.58 -13.37 8.05
N ALA A 159 26.95 -13.61 9.31
CA ALA A 159 27.77 -14.76 9.67
C ALA A 159 26.99 -16.09 9.61
N ASP A 160 27.72 -17.20 9.52
CA ASP A 160 27.13 -18.54 9.53
C ASP A 160 26.28 -18.77 10.78
N GLY A 161 25.00 -19.11 10.59
CA GLY A 161 24.06 -19.38 11.68
C GLY A 161 23.31 -18.15 12.21
N GLU A 162 23.57 -16.96 11.66
CA GLU A 162 22.78 -15.75 11.93
C GLU A 162 21.63 -15.59 10.93
N CYS A 163 20.76 -14.61 11.20
CA CYS A 163 19.72 -14.19 10.26
C CYS A 163 20.35 -13.74 8.95
N VAL A 164 19.85 -14.25 7.82
CA VAL A 164 20.45 -13.98 6.51
C VAL A 164 20.24 -12.52 6.11
N VAL A 165 21.33 -11.79 5.99
CA VAL A 165 21.37 -10.41 5.48
C VAL A 165 22.39 -10.37 4.35
N GLY A 166 22.15 -9.54 3.34
CA GLY A 166 23.02 -9.47 2.18
C GLY A 166 22.92 -8.16 1.43
N ASN A 167 23.72 -8.04 0.39
CA ASN A 167 23.79 -6.88 -0.48
C ASN A 167 23.36 -7.22 -1.90
N PRO A 168 22.74 -6.30 -2.65
CA PRO A 168 22.43 -6.53 -4.05
C PRO A 168 23.70 -6.81 -4.87
N ASN A 169 23.66 -7.84 -5.72
CA ASN A 169 24.73 -8.17 -6.66
C ASN A 169 24.28 -8.08 -8.13
N THR A 170 23.01 -7.72 -8.35
CA THR A 170 22.38 -7.46 -9.65
C THR A 170 21.40 -6.30 -9.51
N TYR A 171 20.98 -5.73 -10.65
CA TYR A 171 19.94 -4.70 -10.79
C TYR A 171 20.26 -3.33 -10.19
N ILE A 172 20.50 -3.25 -8.89
CA ILE A 172 20.84 -2.03 -8.15
C ILE A 172 22.17 -2.21 -7.43
N SER A 173 22.96 -1.15 -7.25
CA SER A 173 24.19 -1.23 -6.48
C SER A 173 23.91 -1.05 -4.98
N THR A 174 24.72 -1.66 -4.11
CA THR A 174 24.66 -1.40 -2.66
C THR A 174 24.81 0.09 -2.36
N ALA A 175 25.70 0.78 -3.07
CA ALA A 175 25.90 2.22 -2.90
C ALA A 175 24.63 3.04 -3.18
N TYR A 176 23.78 2.60 -4.12
CA TYR A 176 22.51 3.28 -4.42
C TYR A 176 21.48 3.02 -3.31
N VAL A 177 21.36 1.78 -2.84
CA VAL A 177 20.47 1.44 -1.71
C VAL A 177 20.90 2.18 -0.43
N ASP A 178 22.20 2.20 -0.13
CA ASP A 178 22.77 2.93 1.00
C ASP A 178 22.50 4.44 0.90
N TRP A 179 22.65 5.01 -0.31
CA TRP A 179 22.39 6.42 -0.54
C TRP A 179 20.91 6.75 -0.32
N VAL A 180 19.98 5.95 -0.87
CA VAL A 180 18.54 6.16 -0.67
C VAL A 180 18.19 6.09 0.81
N TRP A 181 18.73 5.09 1.51
CA TRP A 181 18.53 4.96 2.94
C TRP A 181 18.94 6.22 3.70
N GLU A 182 20.20 6.65 3.54
CA GLU A 182 20.76 7.77 4.29
C GLU A 182 20.13 9.11 3.94
N ASN A 183 19.71 9.32 2.69
CA ASN A 183 19.25 10.62 2.22
C ASN A 183 17.72 10.77 2.16
N ARG A 184 16.97 9.67 2.10
CA ARG A 184 15.52 9.71 1.83
C ARG A 184 14.66 8.94 2.82
N MET A 185 15.18 7.89 3.48
CA MET A 185 14.35 7.00 4.32
C MET A 185 14.63 7.15 5.82
N LYS A 186 15.90 7.26 6.20
CA LYS A 186 16.36 7.08 7.59
C LYS A 186 15.62 7.93 8.62
N THR A 187 15.42 9.21 8.34
CA THR A 187 14.79 10.13 9.30
C THR A 187 13.39 9.66 9.68
N ASP A 188 12.54 9.41 8.68
CA ASP A 188 11.13 9.10 8.90
C ASP A 188 10.96 7.64 9.33
N VAL A 189 11.66 6.71 8.65
CA VAL A 189 11.57 5.28 8.95
C VAL A 189 11.96 4.99 10.39
N VAL A 190 13.04 5.62 10.91
CA VAL A 190 13.52 5.41 12.29
C VAL A 190 12.62 6.10 13.33
N ALA A 191 12.05 7.27 13.02
CA ALA A 191 11.23 8.02 13.97
C ALA A 191 9.81 7.47 14.11
N TYR A 192 9.20 7.05 13.00
CA TYR A 192 7.82 6.60 12.94
C TYR A 192 7.69 5.10 13.29
N LYS A 193 6.68 4.74 14.10
CA LYS A 193 6.51 3.40 14.70
C LYS A 193 5.14 2.78 14.41
N ASN A 194 4.59 3.06 13.24
CA ASN A 194 3.36 2.44 12.75
C ASN A 194 3.47 2.01 11.29
N TRP A 195 4.67 1.75 10.78
CA TRP A 195 4.82 1.24 9.42
C TRP A 195 4.12 -0.12 9.28
N ILE A 196 3.86 -0.55 8.04
CA ILE A 196 3.30 -1.88 7.78
C ILE A 196 4.15 -2.98 8.42
N PHE A 197 5.47 -2.81 8.53
CA PHE A 197 6.33 -3.71 9.33
C PHE A 197 5.85 -3.84 10.78
N ASP A 198 5.61 -2.72 11.46
CA ASP A 198 5.20 -2.68 12.85
C ASP A 198 3.81 -3.33 13.03
N GLN A 199 2.88 -3.02 12.11
CA GLN A 199 1.52 -3.59 12.13
C GLN A 199 1.53 -5.10 11.88
N LEU A 200 2.31 -5.59 10.91
CA LEU A 200 2.46 -7.02 10.64
C LEU A 200 3.04 -7.76 11.84
N VAL A 201 4.05 -7.18 12.51
CA VAL A 201 4.63 -7.80 13.71
C VAL A 201 3.61 -7.82 14.85
N ALA A 202 2.87 -6.73 15.06
CA ALA A 202 1.84 -6.66 16.10
C ALA A 202 0.70 -7.65 15.86
N ASN A 203 0.36 -7.92 14.60
CA ASN A 203 -0.75 -8.77 14.19
C ASN A 203 -0.30 -10.16 13.68
N ASN A 204 0.94 -10.55 13.94
CA ASN A 204 1.49 -11.87 13.59
C ASN A 204 1.31 -12.24 12.10
N GLY A 205 1.64 -11.31 11.20
CA GLY A 205 1.62 -11.52 9.75
C GLY A 205 0.25 -11.32 9.09
N SER A 206 -0.74 -10.81 9.82
CA SER A 206 -2.08 -10.56 9.28
C SER A 206 -2.44 -9.08 9.32
N LEU A 207 -3.31 -8.67 8.39
CA LEU A 207 -3.86 -7.32 8.31
C LEU A 207 -5.36 -7.40 8.00
N THR A 208 -6.12 -6.52 8.63
CA THR A 208 -7.54 -6.34 8.39
C THR A 208 -7.79 -5.00 7.70
N TYR A 209 -8.63 -5.00 6.67
CA TYR A 209 -8.92 -3.82 5.86
C TYR A 209 -10.39 -3.42 5.96
N CYS A 210 -10.64 -2.11 5.95
CA CYS A 210 -11.97 -1.57 5.70
C CYS A 210 -11.97 -0.73 4.41
N VAL A 211 -12.91 -1.01 3.52
CA VAL A 211 -12.99 -0.33 2.21
C VAL A 211 -13.83 0.94 2.35
N ARG A 212 -13.32 2.07 1.90
CA ARG A 212 -14.07 3.32 1.70
C ARG A 212 -14.44 3.44 0.23
N TRP A 213 -15.73 3.34 -0.10
CA TRP A 213 -16.22 3.47 -1.46
C TRP A 213 -16.62 4.92 -1.75
N ASP A 214 -15.72 5.68 -2.36
CA ASP A 214 -15.93 7.09 -2.71
C ASP A 214 -16.15 7.26 -4.23
N SER A 215 -17.22 6.64 -4.70
CA SER A 215 -17.75 6.81 -6.06
C SER A 215 -19.27 6.93 -6.00
N ASN A 216 -19.89 7.60 -6.96
CA ASN A 216 -21.36 7.63 -7.07
C ASN A 216 -21.93 6.38 -7.78
N SER A 217 -21.06 5.50 -8.28
CA SER A 217 -21.45 4.26 -8.97
C SER A 217 -21.86 3.17 -7.97
N THR A 218 -22.83 2.34 -8.38
CA THR A 218 -23.16 1.12 -7.64
C THR A 218 -22.03 0.10 -7.73
N LEU A 219 -21.58 -0.42 -6.60
CA LEU A 219 -20.61 -1.51 -6.49
C LEU A 219 -21.32 -2.87 -6.52
N ALA A 220 -20.95 -3.70 -7.49
CA ALA A 220 -21.43 -5.07 -7.57
C ALA A 220 -20.67 -6.01 -6.62
N LYS A 221 -21.38 -6.92 -5.95
CA LYS A 221 -20.83 -7.91 -5.01
C LYS A 221 -19.77 -8.79 -5.64
N THR A 222 -19.95 -9.15 -6.90
CA THR A 222 -18.99 -9.95 -7.67
C THR A 222 -17.69 -9.19 -7.97
N THR A 223 -17.75 -7.87 -8.01
CA THR A 223 -16.57 -7.02 -8.17
C THR A 223 -15.91 -6.84 -6.80
N ALA A 224 -16.70 -6.46 -5.79
CA ALA A 224 -16.23 -6.27 -4.42
C ALA A 224 -15.56 -7.54 -3.84
N SER A 225 -16.07 -8.73 -4.17
CA SER A 225 -15.51 -10.00 -3.70
C SER A 225 -14.08 -10.26 -4.17
N LYS A 226 -13.58 -9.52 -5.17
CA LYS A 226 -12.19 -9.63 -5.65
C LYS A 226 -11.21 -8.77 -4.86
N PHE A 227 -11.69 -7.77 -4.10
CA PHE A 227 -10.83 -6.76 -3.47
C PHE A 227 -9.85 -7.37 -2.46
N GLN A 228 -10.30 -8.35 -1.68
CA GLN A 228 -9.44 -9.05 -0.73
C GLN A 228 -8.32 -9.80 -1.46
N ASP A 229 -8.63 -10.49 -2.56
CA ASP A 229 -7.62 -11.21 -3.35
C ASP A 229 -6.61 -10.23 -3.99
N VAL A 230 -7.06 -9.05 -4.43
CA VAL A 230 -6.17 -7.99 -4.94
C VAL A 230 -5.16 -7.59 -3.88
N LEU A 231 -5.62 -7.25 -2.67
CA LEU A 231 -4.75 -6.87 -1.55
C LEU A 231 -3.77 -7.99 -1.21
N ASN A 232 -4.25 -9.23 -1.08
CA ASN A 232 -3.38 -10.38 -0.82
C ASN A 232 -2.29 -10.55 -1.91
N ARG A 233 -2.60 -10.35 -3.19
CA ARG A 233 -1.59 -10.38 -4.26
C ARG A 233 -0.55 -9.27 -4.11
N GLN A 234 -0.97 -8.06 -3.76
CA GLN A 234 -0.02 -6.93 -3.60
C GLN A 234 0.89 -7.13 -2.40
N PHE A 235 0.34 -7.51 -1.24
CA PHE A 235 1.13 -7.80 -0.04
C PHE A 235 2.05 -9.00 -0.23
N LYS A 236 1.61 -10.03 -0.95
CA LYS A 236 2.47 -11.16 -1.34
C LYS A 236 3.65 -10.69 -2.18
N ALA A 237 3.45 -9.78 -3.13
CA ALA A 237 4.52 -9.27 -3.98
C ALA A 237 5.56 -8.45 -3.20
N TRP A 238 5.15 -7.68 -2.19
CA TRP A 238 6.08 -7.02 -1.26
C TRP A 238 6.75 -8.02 -0.31
N ASN A 239 5.96 -8.90 0.35
CA ASN A 239 6.47 -9.87 1.31
C ASN A 239 7.46 -10.87 0.69
N HIS A 240 7.34 -11.14 -0.61
CA HIS A 240 8.27 -11.95 -1.38
C HIS A 240 9.76 -11.61 -1.11
N TRP A 241 10.06 -10.32 -0.93
CA TRP A 241 11.42 -9.85 -0.65
C TRP A 241 11.88 -10.09 0.78
N LEU A 242 10.94 -10.24 1.72
CA LEU A 242 11.22 -10.42 3.14
C LEU A 242 11.29 -11.90 3.54
N VAL A 243 10.62 -12.81 2.83
CA VAL A 243 10.62 -14.24 3.15
C VAL A 243 12.06 -14.79 3.26
N GLY A 244 12.40 -15.25 4.47
CA GLY A 244 13.73 -15.81 4.78
C GLY A 244 14.85 -14.77 4.96
N TYR A 245 14.57 -13.49 4.77
CA TYR A 245 15.51 -12.40 4.99
C TYR A 245 15.47 -11.91 6.42
N ASP A 246 16.63 -11.68 7.02
CA ASP A 246 16.81 -11.11 8.35
C ASP A 246 15.90 -11.73 9.44
N CYS A 247 15.68 -13.04 9.39
CA CYS A 247 14.76 -13.80 10.26
C CYS A 247 13.31 -13.29 10.27
N TRP A 248 12.87 -12.64 9.19
CA TRP A 248 11.46 -12.31 9.00
C TRP A 248 10.59 -13.57 9.16
N PRO A 249 9.62 -13.57 10.10
CA PRO A 249 8.94 -14.80 10.50
C PRO A 249 7.74 -15.16 9.59
N PHE A 250 7.33 -14.27 8.69
CA PHE A 250 6.09 -14.43 7.93
C PHE A 250 6.38 -14.94 6.51
N GLU A 251 6.07 -16.22 6.28
CA GLU A 251 6.12 -16.83 4.94
C GLU A 251 5.03 -16.27 4.02
N GLU A 252 3.89 -15.92 4.61
CA GLU A 252 2.73 -15.33 3.94
C GLU A 252 2.20 -14.15 4.77
N VAL A 253 1.54 -13.20 4.09
CA VAL A 253 0.81 -12.10 4.73
C VAL A 253 -0.66 -12.29 4.39
N ASP A 254 -1.50 -12.40 5.42
CA ASP A 254 -2.93 -12.63 5.27
C ASP A 254 -3.69 -11.31 5.38
N VAL A 255 -4.34 -10.90 4.30
CA VAL A 255 -5.22 -9.72 4.30
C VAL A 255 -6.68 -10.14 4.30
N THR A 256 -7.47 -9.61 5.23
CA THR A 256 -8.91 -9.83 5.33
C THR A 256 -9.66 -8.50 5.23
N ILE A 257 -10.70 -8.41 4.39
CA ILE A 257 -11.59 -7.25 4.41
C ILE A 257 -12.70 -7.49 5.44
N VAL A 258 -12.85 -6.56 6.37
CA VAL A 258 -13.78 -6.66 7.50
C VAL A 258 -14.95 -5.68 7.42
N GLY A 259 -14.91 -4.70 6.51
CA GLY A 259 -16.01 -3.78 6.33
C GLY A 259 -15.94 -2.92 5.07
N TYR A 260 -17.09 -2.31 4.76
CA TYR A 260 -17.31 -1.42 3.63
C TYR A 260 -18.07 -0.17 4.09
N ALA A 261 -17.43 1.00 3.99
CA ALA A 261 -18.07 2.29 4.19
C ALA A 261 -18.63 2.83 2.88
N VAL A 262 -19.89 3.23 2.89
CA VAL A 262 -20.65 3.77 1.74
C VAL A 262 -21.52 4.95 2.15
N ARG A 263 -21.85 5.85 1.21
CA ARG A 263 -22.77 6.97 1.48
C ARG A 263 -24.18 6.46 1.79
N GLU A 264 -24.64 5.52 0.97
CA GLU A 264 -25.94 4.86 1.09
C GLU A 264 -25.78 3.36 0.82
N ALA A 265 -26.50 2.51 1.55
CA ALA A 265 -26.47 1.06 1.35
C ALA A 265 -26.99 0.66 -0.04
N SER A 266 -27.81 1.51 -0.67
CA SER A 266 -28.32 1.36 -2.04
C SER A 266 -27.20 1.34 -3.11
N MET A 267 -26.00 1.81 -2.75
CA MET A 267 -24.82 1.80 -3.62
C MET A 267 -24.17 0.42 -3.71
N LEU A 268 -24.58 -0.53 -2.87
CA LEU A 268 -24.14 -1.91 -2.92
C LEU A 268 -25.27 -2.75 -3.53
N ASP A 269 -24.95 -3.66 -4.46
CA ASP A 269 -25.95 -4.62 -4.95
C ASP A 269 -26.20 -5.79 -3.97
N TRP A 270 -25.59 -5.72 -2.77
CA TRP A 270 -25.77 -6.65 -1.66
C TRP A 270 -26.07 -5.90 -0.37
N SER A 271 -26.65 -6.61 0.60
CA SER A 271 -27.09 -6.03 1.88
C SER A 271 -26.79 -6.93 3.08
N ASP A 272 -26.01 -7.99 2.87
CA ASP A 272 -25.56 -8.91 3.93
C ASP A 272 -24.09 -8.65 4.28
N ASP A 273 -23.63 -9.15 5.43
CA ASP A 273 -22.24 -8.96 5.88
C ASP A 273 -21.27 -9.99 5.28
N SER A 274 -21.61 -10.60 4.13
CA SER A 274 -20.79 -11.69 3.57
C SER A 274 -19.42 -11.24 3.03
N LEU A 275 -19.22 -9.93 2.85
CA LEU A 275 -17.94 -9.32 2.51
C LEU A 275 -17.36 -8.48 3.68
N GLY A 276 -18.01 -8.47 4.85
CA GLY A 276 -17.72 -7.58 5.96
C GLY A 276 -18.88 -6.65 6.29
N THR A 277 -18.80 -5.97 7.44
CA THR A 277 -19.84 -5.07 7.94
C THR A 277 -20.03 -3.87 7.01
N ILE A 278 -21.28 -3.55 6.68
CA ILE A 278 -21.61 -2.34 5.90
C ILE A 278 -21.79 -1.14 6.85
N TYR A 279 -20.93 -0.14 6.71
CA TYR A 279 -21.00 1.14 7.41
C TYR A 279 -21.66 2.19 6.50
N GLU A 280 -22.98 2.28 6.57
CA GLU A 280 -23.76 3.26 5.81
C GLU A 280 -23.78 4.62 6.50
N GLY A 281 -23.53 5.69 5.74
CA GLY A 281 -23.77 7.07 6.17
C GLY A 281 -22.81 7.59 7.24
N VAL A 282 -21.75 6.85 7.57
CA VAL A 282 -20.62 7.35 8.34
C VAL A 282 -19.74 8.12 7.37
N LEU A 283 -19.72 9.45 7.50
CA LEU A 283 -19.01 10.35 6.58
C LEU A 283 -17.97 11.18 7.33
N ASP A 284 -16.84 11.45 6.69
CA ASP A 284 -15.85 12.40 7.19
C ASP A 284 -16.30 13.86 6.97
N THR A 285 -15.42 14.82 7.31
CA THR A 285 -15.71 16.25 7.25
C THR A 285 -15.99 16.77 5.84
N ASP A 286 -15.50 16.08 4.80
CA ASP A 286 -15.74 16.40 3.40
C ASP A 286 -16.96 15.64 2.85
N GLY A 287 -17.66 14.91 3.72
CA GLY A 287 -18.81 14.11 3.38
C GLY A 287 -18.44 12.81 2.68
N ILE A 288 -17.19 12.35 2.71
CA ILE A 288 -16.75 11.11 2.05
C ILE A 288 -17.00 9.91 2.99
N PRO A 289 -17.44 8.74 2.50
CA PRO A 289 -17.63 7.56 3.34
C PRO A 289 -16.39 7.20 4.15
N GLN A 290 -16.62 6.96 5.44
CA GLN A 290 -15.59 6.70 6.43
C GLN A 290 -15.83 5.36 7.14
N CYS A 291 -14.81 4.52 7.15
CA CYS A 291 -14.73 3.42 8.11
C CYS A 291 -14.64 4.00 9.53
N PRO A 292 -15.46 3.57 10.50
CA PRO A 292 -15.58 4.24 11.80
C PRO A 292 -14.25 4.29 12.57
N ASP A 293 -13.96 5.43 13.20
CA ASP A 293 -12.71 5.63 13.96
C ASP A 293 -12.62 4.68 15.17
N GLU A 294 -13.75 4.34 15.80
CA GLU A 294 -13.81 3.36 16.88
C GLU A 294 -13.44 1.94 16.45
N CYS A 295 -13.37 1.68 15.15
CA CYS A 295 -12.93 0.41 14.57
C CYS A 295 -11.46 0.44 14.13
N TYR A 296 -10.79 1.60 14.12
CA TYR A 296 -9.42 1.72 13.62
C TYR A 296 -8.38 1.34 14.70
N LYS A 297 -7.65 0.24 14.48
CA LYS A 297 -6.69 -0.33 15.44
C LYS A 297 -5.42 0.50 15.65
N HIS A 298 -5.18 1.47 14.77
CA HIS A 298 -3.97 2.30 14.76
C HIS A 298 -4.26 3.80 14.89
N LEU A 299 -5.45 4.17 15.37
CA LEU A 299 -5.83 5.55 15.62
C LEU A 299 -4.77 6.27 16.47
N GLY A 300 -4.34 7.44 16.01
CA GLY A 300 -3.25 8.20 16.66
C GLY A 300 -1.84 7.67 16.34
N ALA A 301 -1.65 6.98 15.22
CA ALA A 301 -0.36 6.48 14.74
C ALA A 301 0.30 5.44 15.67
N LEU A 302 -0.52 4.57 16.25
CA LEU A 302 -0.07 3.48 17.12
C LEU A 302 0.01 2.16 16.34
N ALA A 303 1.16 1.48 16.34
CA ALA A 303 1.27 0.13 15.76
C ALA A 303 0.32 -0.92 16.33
N SER A 304 -0.19 -0.73 17.54
CA SER A 304 -1.21 -1.59 18.16
C SER A 304 -1.69 -0.98 19.48
N GLY A 305 -2.71 -1.60 20.06
CA GLY A 305 -3.15 -1.33 21.44
C GLY A 305 -4.31 -0.37 21.56
N VAL A 306 -4.89 0.10 20.44
CA VAL A 306 -6.18 0.80 20.47
C VAL A 306 -7.29 -0.22 20.78
N ASP A 307 -8.10 0.10 21.78
CA ASP A 307 -9.28 -0.69 22.12
C ASP A 307 -10.40 -0.42 21.11
N THR A 308 -10.68 -1.42 20.27
CA THR A 308 -11.75 -1.39 19.27
C THR A 308 -12.99 -2.15 19.73
N SER A 309 -13.12 -2.46 21.04
CA SER A 309 -14.26 -3.22 21.58
C SER A 309 -15.61 -2.51 21.46
N SER A 310 -15.63 -1.20 21.22
CA SER A 310 -16.82 -0.42 20.89
C SER A 310 -17.22 -0.47 19.41
N CYS A 311 -16.37 -1.02 18.54
CA CYS A 311 -16.67 -1.19 17.13
C CYS A 311 -17.89 -2.12 16.95
N ALA A 312 -18.84 -1.71 16.12
CA ALA A 312 -20.00 -2.54 15.80
C ALA A 312 -19.63 -3.76 14.94
N GLY A 313 -18.60 -3.65 14.12
CA GLY A 313 -18.00 -4.73 13.33
C GLY A 313 -16.67 -5.21 13.92
N GLU A 314 -15.82 -5.76 13.06
CA GLU A 314 -14.44 -6.11 13.43
C GLU A 314 -13.51 -4.90 13.22
N GLY A 315 -12.58 -4.69 14.14
CA GLY A 315 -11.59 -3.62 14.01
C GLY A 315 -10.65 -3.86 12.84
N PHE A 316 -10.24 -2.79 12.15
CA PHE A 316 -9.38 -2.83 10.97
C PHE A 316 -8.01 -2.17 11.23
N ASP A 317 -7.00 -2.66 10.54
CA ASP A 317 -5.62 -2.14 10.56
C ASP A 317 -5.41 -1.09 9.47
N MET A 318 -5.98 -1.27 8.28
CA MET A 318 -5.80 -0.33 7.18
C MET A 318 -7.11 -0.04 6.45
N SER A 319 -7.15 1.07 5.74
CA SER A 319 -8.30 1.48 4.93
C SER A 319 -7.93 1.58 3.45
N MET A 320 -8.77 1.00 2.59
CA MET A 320 -8.61 1.11 1.14
C MET A 320 -9.68 2.03 0.57
N TRP A 321 -9.27 3.19 0.04
CA TRP A 321 -10.18 4.20 -0.46
C TRP A 321 -10.18 4.11 -1.98
N LEU A 322 -11.35 3.83 -2.55
CA LEU A 322 -11.55 3.81 -4.00
C LEU A 322 -12.26 5.10 -4.39
N THR A 323 -11.48 6.08 -4.84
CA THR A 323 -11.96 7.44 -5.11
C THR A 323 -12.13 7.67 -6.61
N GLU A 324 -13.33 8.07 -7.02
CA GLU A 324 -13.67 8.38 -8.40
C GLU A 324 -12.99 9.66 -8.87
N GLY A 325 -12.22 9.57 -9.97
CA GLY A 325 -11.57 10.72 -10.60
C GLY A 325 -10.31 11.22 -9.88
N LEU A 326 -9.67 10.39 -9.04
CA LEU A 326 -8.43 10.74 -8.35
C LEU A 326 -7.24 10.85 -9.31
N GLY A 327 -7.19 9.98 -10.33
CA GLY A 327 -6.13 9.93 -11.35
C GLY A 327 -4.75 9.41 -10.88
N GLY A 328 -4.59 9.10 -9.60
CA GLY A 328 -3.35 8.64 -8.97
C GLY A 328 -3.62 7.82 -7.71
N GLY A 329 -2.73 7.94 -6.72
CA GLY A 329 -2.91 7.33 -5.41
C GLY A 329 -2.18 8.09 -4.31
N TYR A 330 -2.50 7.70 -3.07
CA TYR A 330 -1.79 8.08 -1.85
C TYR A 330 -1.71 6.86 -0.95
N GLY A 331 -0.56 6.65 -0.32
CA GLY A 331 -0.31 5.53 0.56
C GLY A 331 0.50 5.94 1.76
N TYR A 332 0.16 5.38 2.92
CA TYR A 332 0.96 5.49 4.13
C TYR A 332 0.60 4.35 5.08
N ASP A 333 0.85 4.51 6.38
CA ASP A 333 0.53 3.51 7.40
C ASP A 333 -0.96 3.20 7.56
N TRP A 334 -1.83 4.17 7.31
CA TRP A 334 -3.29 4.03 7.47
C TRP A 334 -3.96 3.25 6.33
N GLY A 335 -3.22 2.93 5.27
CA GLY A 335 -3.73 2.25 4.09
C GLY A 335 -3.43 3.00 2.80
N GLN A 336 -4.33 2.83 1.82
CA GLN A 336 -4.14 3.32 0.46
C GLN A 336 -5.41 3.97 -0.06
N GLN A 337 -5.26 5.12 -0.68
CA GLN A 337 -6.29 5.75 -1.51
C GLN A 337 -5.84 5.66 -2.96
N VAL A 338 -6.68 5.14 -3.83
CA VAL A 338 -6.36 4.94 -5.24
C VAL A 338 -7.52 5.32 -6.13
N ASP A 339 -7.19 5.69 -7.36
CA ASP A 339 -8.18 5.96 -8.39
C ASP A 339 -9.04 4.72 -8.67
N TRP A 340 -10.34 4.92 -8.54
CA TRP A 340 -11.35 3.89 -8.70
C TRP A 340 -11.32 3.24 -10.10
N ASP A 341 -11.25 4.05 -11.16
CA ASP A 341 -11.24 3.56 -12.55
C ASP A 341 -9.99 2.73 -12.82
N ASN A 342 -8.83 3.22 -12.37
CA ASN A 342 -7.55 2.54 -12.51
C ASN A 342 -7.53 1.19 -11.79
N PHE A 343 -8.02 1.16 -10.53
CA PHE A 343 -8.08 -0.06 -9.72
C PHE A 343 -8.99 -1.11 -10.37
N LEU A 344 -10.20 -0.72 -10.77
CA LEU A 344 -11.16 -1.65 -11.35
C LEU A 344 -10.69 -2.18 -12.72
N ALA A 345 -10.01 -1.35 -13.52
CA ALA A 345 -9.47 -1.77 -14.80
C ALA A 345 -8.38 -2.85 -14.69
N GLN A 346 -7.63 -2.85 -13.57
CA GLN A 346 -6.51 -3.77 -13.30
C GLN A 346 -6.85 -4.82 -12.22
N ILE A 347 -8.11 -4.96 -11.83
CA ILE A 347 -8.53 -5.81 -10.69
C ILE A 347 -8.13 -7.28 -10.82
N ASP A 348 -7.91 -7.76 -12.05
CA ASP A 348 -7.53 -9.14 -12.37
C ASP A 348 -6.01 -9.28 -12.66
N ASP A 349 -5.24 -8.19 -12.61
CA ASP A 349 -3.79 -8.22 -12.80
C ASP A 349 -3.08 -8.75 -11.55
N GLU A 350 -1.89 -9.32 -11.74
CA GLU A 350 -1.07 -9.83 -10.63
C GLU A 350 -0.65 -8.69 -9.70
N GLN A 351 -0.22 -7.56 -10.27
CA GLN A 351 0.10 -6.34 -9.55
C GLN A 351 -0.64 -5.16 -10.17
N LEU A 352 -1.25 -4.34 -9.32
CA LEU A 352 -1.90 -3.09 -9.68
C LEU A 352 -0.88 -1.99 -9.41
N GLN A 353 -0.35 -1.35 -10.46
CA GLN A 353 0.81 -0.46 -10.34
C GLN A 353 0.65 0.59 -9.23
N ILE A 354 -0.46 1.35 -9.25
CA ILE A 354 -0.71 2.42 -8.29
C ILE A 354 -0.85 1.84 -6.88
N LEU A 355 -1.68 0.81 -6.70
CA LEU A 355 -1.87 0.22 -5.38
C LEU A 355 -0.57 -0.36 -4.79
N ALA A 356 0.24 -1.04 -5.62
CA ALA A 356 1.52 -1.58 -5.20
C ALA A 356 2.51 -0.47 -4.83
N HIS A 357 2.53 0.63 -5.58
CA HIS A 357 3.29 1.85 -5.26
C HIS A 357 2.86 2.42 -3.90
N GLU A 358 1.56 2.62 -3.69
CA GLU A 358 1.04 3.17 -2.42
C GLU A 358 1.32 2.28 -1.21
N ILE A 359 1.32 0.94 -1.38
CA ILE A 359 1.74 0.02 -0.32
C ILE A 359 3.23 0.20 0.00
N GLY A 360 4.07 0.53 -0.98
CA GLY A 360 5.49 0.84 -0.79
C GLY A 360 5.71 2.01 0.18
N HIS A 361 4.89 3.06 0.08
CA HIS A 361 4.92 4.15 1.07
C HIS A 361 4.53 3.70 2.47
N GLY A 362 3.60 2.76 2.62
CA GLY A 362 3.27 2.15 3.92
C GLY A 362 4.42 1.35 4.55
N PHE A 363 5.41 0.93 3.75
CA PHE A 363 6.68 0.39 4.22
C PHE A 363 7.79 1.44 4.41
N GLY A 364 7.50 2.71 4.15
CA GLY A 364 8.42 3.84 4.31
C GLY A 364 9.34 4.09 3.11
N LEU A 365 9.00 3.57 1.92
CA LEU A 365 9.75 3.89 0.70
C LEU A 365 9.31 5.26 0.14
N PRO A 366 10.24 6.10 -0.34
CA PRO A 366 9.95 7.43 -0.86
C PRO A 366 9.70 7.40 -2.38
N ASP A 367 9.11 8.48 -2.91
CA ASP A 367 9.03 8.74 -4.35
C ASP A 367 10.39 9.09 -4.98
N PHE A 368 10.49 8.88 -6.30
CA PHE A 368 11.64 9.22 -7.14
C PHE A 368 11.29 10.05 -8.39
N TYR A 369 10.52 11.12 -8.22
CA TYR A 369 10.03 11.93 -9.35
C TYR A 369 11.04 12.95 -9.88
N GLU A 370 11.98 13.39 -9.04
CA GLU A 370 13.00 14.37 -9.43
C GLU A 370 14.38 13.73 -9.62
N THR A 371 15.26 14.38 -10.38
CA THR A 371 16.65 13.92 -10.52
C THR A 371 17.40 13.97 -9.19
N THR A 372 17.02 14.88 -8.29
CA THR A 372 17.57 15.03 -6.93
C THR A 372 17.11 13.94 -5.97
N ASP A 373 16.06 13.21 -6.31
CA ASP A 373 15.55 12.10 -5.51
C ASP A 373 16.40 10.84 -5.64
N LYS A 374 17.27 10.79 -6.66
CA LYS A 374 18.05 9.63 -7.06
C LYS A 374 19.55 9.86 -6.83
N PRO A 375 20.33 8.80 -6.57
CA PRO A 375 21.78 8.93 -6.40
C PRO A 375 22.51 9.33 -7.69
N ALA A 376 21.97 8.98 -8.87
CA ALA A 376 22.54 9.25 -10.18
C ALA A 376 21.50 9.06 -11.31
N ASP A 377 21.84 9.53 -12.52
CA ASP A 377 20.99 9.44 -13.73
C ASP A 377 20.73 7.99 -14.20
N ASP A 378 21.61 7.04 -13.85
CA ASP A 378 21.49 5.62 -14.19
C ASP A 378 20.87 4.79 -13.05
N PHE A 379 20.18 5.44 -12.10
CA PHE A 379 19.37 4.74 -11.11
C PHE A 379 18.33 3.85 -11.81
N PRO A 380 18.24 2.56 -11.46
CA PRO A 380 17.35 1.63 -12.16
C PRO A 380 15.89 2.00 -11.92
N ALA A 381 15.03 1.67 -12.90
CA ALA A 381 13.60 1.83 -12.76
C ALA A 381 13.09 1.09 -11.51
N CYS A 382 12.08 1.64 -10.85
CA CYS A 382 11.48 1.05 -9.67
C CYS A 382 10.00 1.41 -9.62
N ILE A 383 9.19 0.69 -8.86
CA ILE A 383 7.75 1.01 -8.78
C ILE A 383 7.52 2.35 -8.09
N MET A 384 8.43 2.77 -7.20
CA MET A 384 8.42 4.06 -6.52
C MET A 384 8.76 5.25 -7.42
N GLU A 385 9.02 5.01 -8.71
CA GLU A 385 9.09 6.04 -9.74
C GLU A 385 7.88 5.89 -10.67
N ALA A 386 6.97 6.86 -10.64
CA ALA A 386 5.69 6.80 -11.34
C ALA A 386 5.91 6.58 -12.84
N GLY A 387 5.31 5.52 -13.38
CA GLY A 387 5.42 5.14 -14.78
C GLY A 387 6.75 4.48 -15.19
N ALA A 388 7.76 4.39 -14.32
CA ALA A 388 9.03 3.75 -14.66
C ALA A 388 8.96 2.21 -14.58
N SER A 389 8.13 1.68 -13.67
CA SER A 389 7.83 0.25 -13.58
C SER A 389 6.33 0.02 -13.33
N MET A 390 5.81 -1.08 -13.90
CA MET A 390 4.43 -1.54 -13.68
C MET A 390 4.33 -2.56 -12.54
N THR A 391 5.47 -3.04 -12.03
CA THR A 391 5.57 -4.06 -10.98
C THR A 391 6.70 -3.71 -10.02
N ILE A 392 6.62 -4.24 -8.80
CA ILE A 392 7.70 -4.18 -7.80
C ILE A 392 8.95 -4.81 -8.41
N THR A 393 10.06 -4.09 -8.33
CA THR A 393 11.35 -4.48 -8.89
C THR A 393 12.33 -4.94 -7.81
N ASP A 394 13.47 -5.48 -8.23
CA ASP A 394 14.57 -5.79 -7.32
C ASP A 394 15.05 -4.56 -6.53
N GLY A 395 15.05 -3.38 -7.17
CA GLY A 395 15.41 -2.13 -6.51
C GLY A 395 14.51 -1.83 -5.32
N ASP A 396 13.19 -1.94 -5.51
CA ASP A 396 12.18 -1.76 -4.47
C ASP A 396 12.37 -2.75 -3.32
N GLY A 397 12.61 -4.03 -3.65
CA GLY A 397 12.85 -5.09 -2.69
C GLY A 397 14.10 -4.88 -1.83
N TRP A 398 15.19 -4.38 -2.42
CA TRP A 398 16.40 -4.05 -1.67
C TRP A 398 16.24 -2.83 -0.78
N MET A 399 15.48 -1.81 -1.21
CA MET A 399 15.14 -0.67 -0.36
C MET A 399 14.24 -1.09 0.82
N LEU A 400 13.26 -1.97 0.58
CA LEU A 400 12.42 -2.58 1.62
C LEU A 400 13.25 -3.33 2.67
N ARG A 401 14.18 -4.18 2.22
CA ARG A 401 15.10 -4.91 3.12
C ARG A 401 15.94 -3.97 3.95
N ARG A 402 16.43 -2.88 3.35
CA ARG A 402 17.21 -1.90 4.09
C ARG A 402 16.40 -1.19 5.16
N ALA A 403 15.12 -0.93 4.94
CA ALA A 403 14.21 -0.44 5.98
C ALA A 403 14.13 -1.45 7.14
N LEU A 404 13.84 -2.73 6.84
CA LEU A 404 13.74 -3.80 7.86
C LEU A 404 15.01 -3.90 8.71
N GLU A 405 16.19 -3.97 8.07
CA GLU A 405 17.50 -4.08 8.76
C GLU A 405 17.70 -2.99 9.82
N ASN A 406 17.14 -1.80 9.59
CA ASN A 406 17.35 -0.63 10.45
C ASN A 406 16.24 -0.40 11.48
N ILE A 407 15.15 -1.16 11.42
CA ILE A 407 14.05 -1.10 12.40
C ILE A 407 13.78 -2.43 13.09
N LYS A 408 14.48 -3.50 12.70
CA LYS A 408 14.29 -4.84 13.26
C LYS A 408 14.52 -4.90 14.77
N ASP A 409 15.38 -4.05 15.32
CA ASP A 409 15.64 -3.98 16.76
C ASP A 409 14.40 -3.61 17.60
N ARG A 410 13.33 -3.12 16.96
CA ARG A 410 12.01 -2.92 17.55
C ARG A 410 11.27 -4.22 17.84
N TYR A 411 11.63 -5.30 17.15
CA TYR A 411 10.86 -6.55 17.13
C TYR A 411 11.54 -7.64 17.94
N SER A 412 10.73 -8.47 18.59
CA SER A 412 11.17 -9.72 19.21
C SER A 412 10.37 -10.86 18.58
N PHE A 413 11.04 -11.62 17.70
CA PHE A 413 10.46 -12.79 17.03
C PHE A 413 10.48 -14.05 17.90
#